data_AF-A0A1M7JX93-F1
#
_entry.id   AF-A0A1M7JX93-F1
#
_cell.length_a   1.000
_cell.length_b   1.000
_cell.length_c   1.000
_cell.angle_alpha   90.00
_cell.angle_beta   90.00
_cell.angle_gamma   90.00
#
_symmetry.space_group_name_H-M   'P 1'
#
loop_
_entity.id
_entity.type
_entity.pdbx_description
1 polymer ?
#
loop_
_entity_poly.entity_id
_entity_poly.type
_entity_poly.pdbx_seq_one_letter_code
_entity_poly.pdbx_strand_id
1 'polypeptide(L)'
;MKVPLAAILRALRAHKGLTQESIPEGSNRQYLSQLEHGKSSPTLDKLQDLSEAYGESPLLLVGAATLIQEGITVDALVERFADQMRELDAAGTLAAARAELDDNGLRSRPAGRVIDRDLKTAIQDCKAQGLTQAQASQNLGVNKMTVSRYWRD
;
A
#
# COMPACT_ATOMS: atom_id res chain seq x y z
N MET A 1 16.19 -5.08 6.94
CA MET A 1 15.89 -5.52 5.57
C MET A 1 16.89 -5.04 4.52
N LYS A 2 17.33 -3.75 4.48
CA LYS A 2 18.26 -3.25 3.44
C LYS A 2 19.53 -4.08 3.26
N VAL A 3 20.29 -4.25 4.33
CA VAL A 3 21.59 -4.96 4.30
C VAL A 3 21.43 -6.46 3.97
N PRO A 4 20.51 -7.21 4.62
CA PRO A 4 20.26 -8.61 4.26
C PRO A 4 19.83 -8.80 2.79
N LEU A 5 18.93 -7.93 2.29
CA LEU A 5 18.52 -7.98 0.89
C LEU A 5 19.69 -7.70 -0.05
N ALA A 6 20.51 -6.69 0.25
CA ALA A 6 21.72 -6.38 -0.51
C ALA A 6 22.69 -7.58 -0.58
N ALA A 7 22.87 -8.29 0.55
CA ALA A 7 23.70 -9.49 0.62
C ALA A 7 23.15 -10.61 -0.29
N ILE A 8 21.84 -10.87 -0.24
CA ILE A 8 21.18 -11.86 -1.10
C ILE A 8 21.33 -11.51 -2.58
N LEU A 9 21.10 -10.25 -2.96
CA LEU A 9 21.24 -9.81 -4.36
C LEU A 9 22.67 -10.00 -4.88
N ARG A 10 23.67 -9.66 -4.07
CA ARG A 10 25.09 -9.87 -4.42
C ARG A 10 25.41 -11.36 -4.56
N ALA A 11 24.92 -12.20 -3.65
CA ALA A 11 25.13 -13.64 -3.70
C ALA A 11 24.47 -14.28 -4.93
N LEU A 12 23.21 -13.91 -5.22
CA LEU A 12 22.49 -14.39 -6.41
C LEU A 12 23.17 -13.94 -7.71
N ARG A 13 23.62 -12.69 -7.78
CA ARG A 13 24.34 -12.17 -8.94
C ARG A 13 25.63 -12.94 -9.20
N ALA A 14 26.43 -13.17 -8.15
CA ALA A 14 27.66 -13.96 -8.24
C ALA A 14 27.38 -15.41 -8.66
N HIS A 15 26.36 -16.04 -8.07
CA HIS A 15 26.00 -17.43 -8.38
C HIS A 15 25.56 -17.61 -9.83
N LYS A 16 24.80 -16.65 -10.38
CA LYS A 16 24.31 -16.69 -11.76
C LYS A 16 25.32 -16.16 -12.80
N GLY A 17 26.52 -15.75 -12.37
CA GLY A 17 27.54 -15.20 -13.27
C GLY A 17 27.11 -13.90 -13.97
N LEU A 18 26.12 -13.20 -13.40
CA LEU A 18 25.56 -11.99 -14.00
C LEU A 18 26.49 -10.80 -13.72
N THR A 19 26.88 -10.09 -14.77
CA THR A 19 27.46 -8.76 -14.60
C THR A 19 26.35 -7.80 -14.21
N GLN A 20 26.69 -6.72 -13.52
CA GLN A 20 25.70 -5.67 -13.23
C GLN A 20 25.09 -5.07 -14.51
N GLU A 21 25.79 -5.22 -15.64
CA GLU A 21 25.40 -4.77 -16.98
C GLU A 21 24.37 -5.69 -17.67
N SER A 22 24.24 -6.94 -17.20
CA SER A 22 23.31 -7.93 -17.75
C SER A 22 21.90 -7.85 -17.16
N ILE A 23 21.69 -7.01 -16.13
CA ILE A 23 20.39 -6.82 -15.47
C ILE A 23 19.61 -5.75 -16.25
N PRO A 24 18.39 -6.02 -16.76
CA PRO A 24 17.64 -5.12 -17.64
C PRO A 24 17.49 -3.70 -17.09
N GLU A 25 17.54 -2.71 -18.00
CA GLU A 25 17.65 -1.26 -17.72
C GLU A 25 16.48 -0.61 -16.94
N GLY A 26 15.48 -1.37 -16.49
CA GLY A 26 14.30 -0.88 -15.77
C GLY A 26 14.60 -0.21 -14.42
N SER A 27 15.83 -0.35 -13.92
CA SER A 27 16.36 0.35 -12.75
C SER A 27 17.71 0.98 -13.09
N ASN A 28 17.77 2.32 -13.05
CA ASN A 28 18.99 3.11 -13.16
C ASN A 28 20.19 2.37 -12.51
N ARG A 29 21.30 2.18 -13.21
CA ARG A 29 22.50 1.45 -12.70
C ARG A 29 22.94 1.94 -11.32
N GLN A 30 22.80 3.24 -11.10
CA GLN A 30 23.06 3.84 -9.79
C GLN A 30 22.16 3.24 -8.72
N TYR A 31 20.89 3.04 -8.99
CA TYR A 31 19.93 2.45 -8.06
C TYR A 31 20.25 0.98 -7.72
N LEU A 32 20.59 0.16 -8.71
CA LEU A 32 21.02 -1.22 -8.46
C LEU A 32 22.30 -1.27 -7.62
N SER A 33 23.26 -0.38 -7.91
CA SER A 33 24.45 -0.22 -7.07
C SER A 33 24.08 0.20 -5.65
N GLN A 34 23.18 1.16 -5.45
CA GLN A 34 22.73 1.56 -4.12
C GLN A 34 22.01 0.41 -3.39
N LEU A 35 21.27 -0.45 -4.10
CA LEU A 35 20.64 -1.63 -3.53
C LEU A 35 21.68 -2.66 -3.06
N GLU A 36 22.64 -3.03 -3.91
CA GLU A 36 23.69 -3.99 -3.57
C GLU A 36 24.65 -3.49 -2.48
N HIS A 37 24.73 -2.17 -2.27
CA HIS A 37 25.44 -1.56 -1.15
C HIS A 37 24.59 -1.36 0.11
N GLY A 38 23.30 -1.76 0.09
CA GLY A 38 22.38 -1.58 1.21
C GLY A 38 22.02 -0.12 1.51
N LYS A 39 22.22 0.79 0.56
CA LYS A 39 21.96 2.23 0.68
C LYS A 39 20.51 2.60 0.33
N SER A 40 19.81 1.79 -0.46
CA SER A 40 18.39 1.95 -0.80
C SER A 40 17.54 0.72 -0.45
N SER A 41 16.22 0.90 -0.44
CA SER A 41 15.23 -0.20 -0.41
C SER A 41 14.40 -0.15 -1.68
N PRO A 42 13.98 -1.31 -2.23
CA PRO A 42 13.05 -1.34 -3.33
C PRO A 42 11.60 -1.11 -2.91
N THR A 43 10.83 -0.49 -3.80
CA THR A 43 9.37 -0.60 -3.78
C THR A 43 8.97 -2.04 -4.12
N LEU A 44 7.72 -2.42 -3.88
CA LEU A 44 7.25 -3.76 -4.26
C LEU A 44 7.33 -3.99 -5.77
N ASP A 45 6.97 -2.98 -6.58
CA ASP A 45 7.08 -3.06 -8.04
C ASP A 45 8.54 -3.25 -8.49
N LYS A 46 9.49 -2.54 -7.87
CA LYS A 46 10.91 -2.72 -8.19
C LYS A 46 11.48 -4.03 -7.70
N LEU A 47 10.94 -4.58 -6.63
CA LEU A 47 11.31 -5.92 -6.19
C LEU A 47 10.79 -6.98 -7.18
N GLN A 48 9.60 -6.78 -7.77
CA GLN A 48 9.06 -7.61 -8.84
C GLN A 48 9.97 -7.60 -10.07
N ASP A 49 10.24 -6.41 -10.63
CA ASP A 49 11.15 -6.23 -11.78
C ASP A 49 12.50 -6.92 -11.53
N LEU A 50 13.06 -6.73 -10.32
CA LEU A 50 14.34 -7.28 -9.94
C LEU A 50 14.28 -8.80 -9.85
N SER A 51 13.27 -9.36 -9.17
CA SER A 51 13.13 -10.80 -9.03
C SER A 51 13.05 -11.50 -10.39
N GLU A 52 12.30 -10.93 -11.34
CA GLU A 52 12.21 -11.44 -12.71
C GLU A 52 13.56 -11.40 -13.43
N ALA A 53 14.33 -10.32 -13.28
CA ALA A 53 15.67 -10.22 -13.85
C ALA A 53 16.65 -11.28 -13.30
N TYR A 54 16.46 -11.73 -12.05
CA TYR A 54 17.21 -12.84 -11.48
C TYR A 54 16.57 -14.21 -11.78
N GLY A 55 15.40 -14.27 -12.41
CA GLY A 55 14.65 -15.52 -12.64
C GLY A 55 14.07 -16.12 -11.35
N GLU A 56 13.73 -15.27 -10.38
CA GLU A 56 13.23 -15.62 -9.06
C GLU A 56 11.86 -14.95 -8.79
N SER A 57 11.26 -15.21 -7.63
CA SER A 57 10.05 -14.50 -7.17
C SER A 57 10.37 -13.43 -6.11
N PRO A 58 9.52 -12.39 -5.94
CA PRO A 58 9.71 -11.40 -4.87
C PRO A 58 9.69 -12.04 -3.48
N LEU A 59 8.84 -13.04 -3.29
CA LEU A 59 8.73 -13.78 -2.03
C LEU A 59 10.04 -14.48 -1.69
N LEU A 60 10.74 -15.05 -2.67
CA LEU A 60 12.05 -15.67 -2.45
C LEU A 60 13.08 -14.65 -1.96
N LEU A 61 13.15 -13.47 -2.59
CA LEU A 61 14.09 -12.43 -2.19
C LEU A 61 13.81 -11.92 -0.77
N VAL A 62 12.54 -11.70 -0.43
CA VAL A 62 12.13 -11.28 0.92
C VAL A 62 12.42 -12.39 1.93
N GLY A 63 12.04 -13.63 1.63
CA GLY A 63 12.24 -14.78 2.52
C GLY A 63 13.72 -15.02 2.80
N ALA A 64 14.56 -15.03 1.77
CA ALA A 64 16.00 -15.17 1.93
C ALA A 64 16.62 -14.02 2.74
N ALA A 65 16.19 -12.78 2.50
CA ALA A 65 16.64 -11.64 3.29
C ALA A 65 16.21 -11.73 4.76
N THR A 66 14.99 -12.20 5.04
CA THR A 66 14.48 -12.44 6.40
C THR A 66 15.29 -13.53 7.09
N LEU A 67 15.59 -14.63 6.40
CA LEU A 67 16.41 -15.72 6.92
C LEU A 67 17.78 -15.21 7.38
N ILE A 68 18.46 -14.45 6.52
CA ILE A 68 19.77 -13.85 6.85
C ILE A 68 19.65 -12.84 7.99
N GLN A 69 18.58 -12.06 8.04
CA GLN A 69 18.37 -11.06 9.09
C GLN A 69 18.17 -11.70 10.47
N GLU A 70 17.37 -12.76 10.53
CA GLU A 70 16.96 -13.38 11.79
C GLU A 70 17.90 -14.52 12.22
N GLY A 71 18.77 -14.99 11.34
CA GLY A 71 19.69 -16.09 11.64
C GLY A 71 18.99 -17.43 11.86
N ILE A 72 17.84 -17.62 11.20
CA ILE A 72 17.03 -18.84 11.31
C ILE A 72 17.30 -19.81 10.16
N THR A 73 16.84 -21.06 10.29
CA THR A 73 16.94 -22.06 9.23
C THR A 73 15.85 -21.85 8.17
N VAL A 74 16.04 -22.46 7.00
CA VAL A 74 15.02 -22.49 5.94
C VAL A 74 13.74 -23.14 6.46
N ASP A 75 13.85 -24.29 7.13
CA ASP A 75 12.70 -25.03 7.65
C ASP A 75 11.90 -24.20 8.66
N ALA A 76 12.58 -23.53 9.60
CA ALA A 76 11.92 -22.68 10.58
C ALA A 76 11.17 -21.50 9.93
N LEU A 77 11.72 -20.90 8.87
CA LEU A 77 11.04 -19.84 8.13
C LEU A 77 9.79 -20.37 7.42
N VAL A 78 9.91 -21.53 6.75
CA VAL A 78 8.81 -22.14 5.99
C VAL A 78 7.69 -22.59 6.90
N GLU A 79 8.00 -23.27 8.01
CA GLU A 79 7.02 -23.69 9.01
C GLU A 79 6.25 -22.50 9.57
N ARG A 80 6.99 -21.47 10.05
CA ARG A 80 6.38 -20.25 10.59
C ARG A 80 5.51 -19.54 9.56
N PHE A 81 5.98 -19.39 8.33
CA PHE A 81 5.21 -18.73 7.27
C PHE A 81 3.94 -19.52 6.92
N ALA A 82 4.03 -20.84 6.84
CA ALA A 82 2.87 -21.70 6.57
C ALA A 82 1.83 -21.61 7.69
N ASP A 83 2.26 -21.63 8.96
CA ASP A 83 1.37 -21.47 10.11
C ASP A 83 0.66 -20.12 10.11
N GLN A 84 1.40 -19.03 9.88
CA GLN A 84 0.84 -17.69 9.80
C GLN A 84 -0.17 -17.54 8.65
N MET A 85 0.12 -18.13 7.48
CA MET A 85 -0.81 -18.11 6.34
C MET A 85 -2.09 -18.90 6.62
N ARG A 86 -1.99 -20.06 7.28
CA ARG A 86 -3.16 -20.85 7.70
C ARG A 86 -3.99 -20.10 8.74
N GLU A 87 -3.36 -19.42 9.69
CA GLU A 87 -4.06 -18.61 10.69
C GLU A 87 -4.82 -17.44 10.03
N LEU A 88 -4.17 -16.75 9.09
CA LEU A 88 -4.75 -15.62 8.36
C LEU A 88 -5.94 -16.06 7.48
N ASP A 89 -5.86 -17.26 6.90
CA ASP A 89 -6.97 -17.88 6.17
C ASP A 89 -8.11 -18.32 7.09
N ALA A 90 -7.79 -19.03 8.18
CA ALA A 90 -8.77 -19.50 9.17
C ALA A 90 -9.52 -18.34 9.85
N ALA A 91 -8.86 -17.21 10.04
CA ALA A 91 -9.47 -15.97 10.53
C ALA A 91 -10.39 -15.29 9.50
N GLY A 92 -10.48 -15.81 8.26
CA GLY A 92 -11.27 -15.24 7.18
C GLY A 92 -10.64 -13.97 6.56
N THR A 93 -9.40 -13.63 6.91
CA THR A 93 -8.76 -12.38 6.46
C THR A 93 -8.48 -12.44 4.96
N LEU A 94 -8.07 -13.59 4.42
CA LEU A 94 -7.91 -13.76 2.96
C LEU A 94 -9.22 -13.60 2.20
N ALA A 95 -10.32 -14.15 2.75
CA ALA A 95 -11.64 -14.01 2.16
C ALA A 95 -12.12 -12.54 2.19
N ALA A 96 -11.92 -11.84 3.31
CA ALA A 96 -12.22 -10.42 3.44
C ALA A 96 -11.38 -9.56 2.48
N ALA A 97 -10.07 -9.84 2.36
CA ALA A 97 -9.20 -9.14 1.41
C ALA A 97 -9.67 -9.34 -0.04
N ARG A 98 -10.10 -10.56 -0.41
CA ARG A 98 -10.68 -10.80 -1.74
C ARG A 98 -12.00 -10.06 -1.94
N ALA A 99 -12.81 -9.89 -0.89
CA ALA A 99 -14.04 -9.12 -0.94
C ALA A 99 -13.82 -7.60 -1.08
N GLU A 100 -12.60 -7.09 -0.85
CA GLU A 100 -12.22 -5.69 -1.15
C GLU A 100 -11.89 -5.50 -2.64
N LEU A 101 -11.92 -6.54 -3.47
CA LEU A 101 -11.68 -6.45 -4.91
C LEU A 101 -12.99 -6.54 -5.71
N ASP A 102 -13.10 -5.78 -6.80
CA ASP A 102 -14.17 -5.85 -7.80
C ASP A 102 -13.58 -5.93 -9.22
N ASP A 103 -14.45 -6.00 -10.25
CA ASP A 103 -14.03 -6.10 -11.66
C ASP A 103 -13.15 -4.94 -12.12
N ASN A 104 -13.16 -3.81 -11.40
CA ASN A 104 -12.38 -2.60 -11.70
C ASN A 104 -11.18 -2.41 -10.75
N GLY A 105 -10.89 -3.37 -9.87
CA GLY A 105 -9.73 -3.34 -8.97
C GLY A 105 -10.10 -3.24 -7.49
N LEU A 106 -9.48 -2.30 -6.76
CA LEU A 106 -9.75 -2.12 -5.32
C LEU A 106 -11.06 -1.36 -5.12
N ARG A 107 -11.98 -1.94 -4.34
CA ARG A 107 -13.28 -1.35 -4.04
C ARG A 107 -13.13 0.04 -3.43
N SER A 108 -13.85 1.00 -4.01
CA SER A 108 -13.90 2.35 -3.46
C SER A 108 -14.61 2.32 -2.12
N ARG A 109 -13.91 2.75 -1.06
CA ARG A 109 -14.57 3.00 0.22
C ARG A 109 -15.42 4.27 0.08
N PRO A 110 -16.67 4.27 0.56
CA PRO A 110 -17.47 5.49 0.58
C PRO A 110 -16.64 6.57 1.29
N ALA A 111 -16.54 7.74 0.67
CA ALA A 111 -15.74 8.83 1.18
C ALA A 111 -16.08 9.04 2.67
N GLY A 112 -15.05 8.94 3.53
CA GLY A 112 -15.21 9.18 4.95
C GLY A 112 -15.83 10.56 5.14
N ARG A 113 -17.05 10.56 5.71
CA ARG A 113 -18.04 11.65 5.85
C ARG A 113 -19.11 11.64 4.75
N VAL A 114 -20.24 11.01 5.08
CA VAL A 114 -21.52 11.20 4.37
C VAL A 114 -21.84 12.69 4.37
N ILE A 115 -21.80 13.32 3.19
CA ILE A 115 -22.39 14.64 3.00
C ILE A 115 -23.90 14.43 3.08
N ASP A 116 -24.51 14.95 4.12
CA ASP A 116 -25.97 15.03 4.22
C ASP A 116 -26.47 15.94 3.09
N ARG A 117 -26.94 15.32 2.00
CA ARG A 117 -27.35 16.02 0.77
C ARG A 117 -28.58 16.86 1.01
N ASP A 118 -29.53 16.33 1.79
CA ASP A 118 -30.78 17.01 2.10
C ASP A 118 -30.50 18.25 2.95
N LEU A 119 -29.63 18.13 3.95
CA LEU A 119 -29.21 19.27 4.74
C LEU A 119 -28.45 20.32 3.91
N LYS A 120 -27.59 19.89 2.97
CA LYS A 120 -26.89 20.82 2.07
C LYS A 120 -27.87 21.59 1.20
N THR A 121 -28.84 20.91 0.60
CA THR A 121 -29.88 21.54 -0.22
C THR A 121 -30.71 22.54 0.59
N ALA A 122 -31.17 22.17 1.79
CA ALA A 122 -31.94 23.06 2.65
C ALA A 122 -31.16 24.34 3.04
N ILE A 123 -29.85 24.22 3.28
CA ILE A 123 -28.97 25.36 3.57
C ILE A 123 -28.81 26.26 2.32
N GLN A 124 -28.67 25.68 1.13
CA GLN A 124 -28.57 26.42 -0.13
C GLN A 124 -29.88 27.12 -0.49
N ASP A 125 -31.03 26.51 -0.21
CA ASP A 125 -32.35 27.14 -0.39
C ASP A 125 -32.54 28.33 0.54
N CYS A 126 -32.11 28.22 1.80
CA CYS A 126 -32.09 29.35 2.73
C CYS A 126 -31.22 30.51 2.19
N LYS A 127 -30.06 30.20 1.60
CA LYS A 127 -29.19 31.19 0.96
C LYS A 127 -29.87 31.85 -0.24
N ALA A 128 -30.55 31.07 -1.10
CA ALA A 128 -31.28 31.58 -2.26
C ALA A 128 -32.45 32.49 -1.87
N GLN A 129 -33.08 32.23 -0.72
CA GLN A 129 -34.13 33.07 -0.12
C GLN A 129 -33.59 34.35 0.55
N GLY A 130 -32.27 34.59 0.51
CA GLY A 130 -31.65 35.79 1.06
C GLY A 130 -31.47 35.77 2.58
N LEU A 131 -31.66 34.62 3.23
CA LEU A 131 -31.39 34.48 4.67
C LEU A 131 -29.89 34.59 4.95
N THR A 132 -29.55 35.10 6.13
CA THR A 132 -28.17 35.06 6.65
C THR A 132 -27.84 33.67 7.20
N GLN A 133 -26.55 33.33 7.32
CA GLN A 133 -26.11 32.07 7.93
C GLN A 133 -26.65 31.88 9.36
N ALA A 134 -26.83 32.97 10.11
CA ALA A 134 -27.40 32.92 11.45
C ALA A 134 -28.89 32.53 11.43
N GLN A 135 -29.66 33.09 10.50
CA GLN A 135 -31.07 32.75 10.31
C GLN A 135 -31.24 31.34 9.76
N ALA A 136 -30.41 30.90 8.81
CA ALA A 136 -30.43 29.53 8.29
C ALA A 136 -30.11 28.50 9.39
N SER A 137 -29.14 28.80 10.26
CA SER A 137 -28.82 27.97 11.43
C SER A 137 -30.00 27.85 12.40
N GLN A 138 -30.72 28.95 12.65
CA GLN A 138 -31.87 28.96 13.53
C GLN A 138 -33.09 28.27 12.91
N ASN A 139 -33.37 28.51 11.62
CA ASN A 139 -34.50 27.92 10.89
C ASN A 139 -34.36 26.42 10.71
N LEU A 140 -33.15 25.93 10.41
CA LEU A 140 -32.88 24.52 10.15
C LEU A 140 -32.43 23.75 11.40
N GLY A 141 -32.31 24.42 12.56
CA GLY A 141 -31.88 23.80 13.81
C GLY A 141 -30.46 23.21 13.79
N VAL A 142 -29.62 23.65 12.84
CA VAL A 142 -28.26 23.13 12.65
C VAL A 142 -27.20 24.11 13.10
N ASN A 143 -26.08 23.57 13.58
CA ASN A 143 -24.95 24.36 14.05
C ASN A 143 -24.41 25.33 12.97
N LYS A 144 -24.08 26.57 13.36
CA LYS A 144 -23.52 27.60 12.47
C LYS A 144 -22.28 27.14 11.70
N MET A 145 -21.44 26.26 12.26
CA MET A 145 -20.28 25.68 11.57
C MET A 145 -20.70 24.75 10.42
N THR A 146 -21.78 23.99 10.61
CA THR A 146 -22.36 23.14 9.57
C THR A 146 -22.96 23.99 8.45
N VAL A 147 -23.66 25.07 8.81
CA VAL A 147 -24.18 26.06 7.85
C VAL A 147 -23.05 26.71 7.06
N SER A 148 -22.07 27.31 7.73
CA SER A 148 -20.92 28.00 7.10
C SER A 148 -20.16 27.10 6.12
N ARG A 149 -20.05 25.81 6.44
CA ARG A 149 -19.41 24.81 5.59
C ARG A 149 -20.18 24.59 4.29
N TYR A 150 -21.49 24.38 4.36
CA TYR A 150 -22.32 24.17 3.17
C TYR A 150 -22.75 25.46 2.47
N TRP A 151 -22.48 26.64 3.06
CA TRP A 151 -22.80 27.95 2.48
C TRP A 151 -21.82 28.42 1.40
N ARG A 152 -20.57 27.95 1.46
CA ARG A 152 -19.49 28.33 0.54
C ARG A 152 -19.38 27.44 -0.68
N ASP A 153 -19.97 26.25 -0.61
CA ASP A 153 -20.18 25.35 -1.75
C ASP A 153 -21.35 25.85 -2.63
#